data_AF-A0A662SRN3-F1
#
_entry.id   AF-A0A662SRN3-F1
#
_cell.length_a   1.000
_cell.length_b   1.000
_cell.length_c   1.000
_cell.angle_alpha   90.00
_cell.angle_beta   90.00
_cell.angle_gamma   90.00
#
_symmetry.space_group_name_H-M   'P 1'
#
loop_
_entity.id
_entity.type
_entity.pdbx_description
1 polymer ?
#
loop_
_entity_poly.entity_id
_entity_poly.type
_entity_poly.pdbx_seq_one_letter_code
_entity_poly.pdbx_strand_id
1 'polypeptide(L)'
;MRVAEDLVRRLTNLGLDHPAAVKLVEKLERSGSLEPLERLRSELNRLLRAVDALGEMGCVEAKDWKKEIESLRSTFESILSRIAEGLSRRRGFFGRLSPPSSEIKKARPLIDEVSESIESISSEMRSGASPLIGEWVEKLSSELEALFRSFEEVGASPSQASKLSEAQRILSSLPEDPLRASPLLVESKRLIEEVKEDLRRSEEIKEKLILEFSNLDELVKAVCSRVQELREEGWSPDFVEPVIEWIESRRTRLEQRCAPDDIPCLEMLLREIQRVCDILRNQVLSDLDKMAELAEMVHGALSKVNEASRGAAILDELGGARAFSALVGEIAAELSGMKGRPIPSPREVEELLWRVREFDSLLSDMSAIWEASKEVGESLEAALKKLPEGESAISILRAILSREGDPVEKALEAASTLRDIRELLEGYLEALRDLRKMYPYWRDYVLRLLAEKERISLEDMERIPPGWREWLAERLESEGLVIRTPDGRLRLAGRPVPGPPAPPSKAEAAPLAPPEPREAPLAEEPRPERPPASDLLKEVASAAWWGVEGARRVKVPDSEEEASGLIV
;
A
#
# COMPACT_ATOMS: atom_id res chain seq x y z
N MET A 1 48.45 -10.52 -45.08
CA MET A 1 47.30 -11.45 -45.19
C MET A 1 45.96 -10.76 -44.96
N ARG A 2 45.59 -10.32 -43.73
CA ARG A 2 44.28 -9.66 -43.47
C ARG A 2 43.85 -8.55 -44.45
N VAL A 3 44.78 -7.73 -44.96
CA VAL A 3 44.46 -6.58 -45.84
C VAL A 3 43.96 -7.00 -47.24
N ALA A 4 44.54 -8.08 -47.77
CA ALA A 4 44.17 -8.68 -49.05
C ALA A 4 42.79 -9.35 -48.99
N GLU A 5 42.45 -9.96 -47.85
CA GLU A 5 41.15 -10.60 -47.61
C GLU A 5 39.97 -9.62 -47.74
N ASP A 6 40.13 -8.37 -47.27
CA ASP A 6 39.09 -7.34 -47.42
C ASP A 6 38.94 -6.86 -48.87
N LEU A 7 40.02 -6.85 -49.67
CA LEU A 7 39.92 -6.55 -51.09
C LEU A 7 39.24 -7.71 -51.84
N VAL A 8 39.59 -8.96 -51.53
CA VAL A 8 38.90 -10.17 -52.02
C VAL A 8 37.41 -10.13 -51.65
N ARG A 9 37.06 -9.81 -50.40
CA ARG A 9 35.68 -9.70 -49.92
C ARG A 9 34.91 -8.62 -50.69
N ARG A 10 35.49 -7.44 -50.89
CA ARG A 10 34.83 -6.34 -51.61
C ARG A 10 34.68 -6.63 -53.12
N LEU A 11 35.67 -7.28 -53.74
CA LEU A 11 35.58 -7.81 -55.10
C LEU A 11 34.49 -8.89 -55.23
N THR A 12 34.33 -9.74 -54.20
CA THR A 12 33.24 -10.74 -54.13
C THR A 12 31.88 -10.05 -54.03
N ASN A 13 31.75 -9.00 -53.20
CA ASN A 13 30.53 -8.19 -53.08
C ASN A 13 30.19 -7.41 -54.37
N LEU A 14 31.18 -7.13 -55.22
CA LEU A 14 31.02 -6.56 -56.57
C LEU A 14 30.70 -7.61 -57.64
N GLY A 15 30.41 -8.87 -57.25
CA GLY A 15 29.90 -9.92 -58.14
C GLY A 15 30.94 -10.90 -58.71
N LEU A 16 32.19 -10.89 -58.23
CA LEU A 16 33.17 -11.92 -58.58
C LEU A 16 33.01 -13.20 -57.74
N ASP A 17 33.22 -14.37 -58.34
CA ASP A 17 33.37 -15.61 -57.56
C ASP A 17 34.63 -15.55 -56.69
N HIS A 18 34.54 -15.97 -55.42
CA HIS A 18 35.64 -15.88 -54.45
C HIS A 18 37.00 -16.41 -54.99
N PRO A 19 37.07 -17.56 -55.71
CA PRO A 19 38.32 -18.03 -56.32
C PRO A 19 38.87 -17.13 -57.44
N ALA A 20 38.01 -16.36 -58.13
CA ALA A 20 38.42 -15.37 -59.11
C ALA A 20 38.89 -14.08 -58.45
N ALA A 21 38.24 -13.66 -57.35
CA ALA A 21 38.67 -12.52 -56.56
C ALA A 21 40.08 -12.73 -55.94
N VAL A 22 40.37 -13.93 -55.40
CA VAL A 22 41.71 -14.29 -54.92
C VAL A 22 42.74 -14.25 -56.07
N LYS A 23 42.44 -14.88 -57.22
CA LYS A 23 43.31 -14.86 -58.40
C LYS A 23 43.46 -13.48 -59.05
N LEU A 24 42.57 -12.54 -58.76
CA LEU A 24 42.68 -11.14 -59.16
C LEU A 24 43.67 -10.41 -58.25
N VAL A 25 43.56 -10.58 -56.93
CA VAL A 25 44.48 -9.98 -55.96
C VAL A 25 45.92 -10.48 -56.18
N GLU A 26 46.14 -11.78 -56.39
CA GLU A 26 47.47 -12.33 -56.78
C GLU A 26 48.05 -11.68 -58.06
N LYS A 27 47.20 -11.30 -59.01
CA LYS A 27 47.63 -10.67 -60.27
C LYS A 27 47.93 -9.19 -60.12
N LEU A 28 47.17 -8.49 -59.28
CA LEU A 28 47.43 -7.09 -58.91
C LEU A 28 48.70 -6.96 -58.07
N GLU A 29 49.00 -7.95 -57.24
CA GLU A 29 50.26 -8.08 -56.50
C GLU A 29 51.43 -8.25 -57.49
N ARG A 30 51.37 -9.25 -58.39
CA ARG A 30 52.39 -9.48 -59.43
C ARG A 30 52.53 -8.33 -60.44
N SER A 31 51.57 -7.42 -60.55
CA SER A 31 51.66 -6.22 -61.40
C SER A 31 52.10 -4.96 -60.66
N GLY A 32 52.36 -5.03 -59.35
CA GLY A 32 52.69 -3.86 -58.53
C GLY A 32 51.54 -2.84 -58.44
N SER A 33 50.29 -3.28 -58.58
CA SER A 33 49.09 -2.41 -58.61
C SER A 33 48.15 -2.63 -57.42
N LEU A 34 48.39 -3.69 -56.64
CA LEU A 34 47.67 -3.95 -55.39
C LEU A 34 47.93 -2.87 -54.34
N GLU A 35 49.20 -2.59 -54.06
CA GLU A 35 49.63 -1.62 -53.03
C GLU A 35 49.10 -0.19 -53.27
N PRO A 36 49.16 0.39 -54.50
CA PRO A 36 48.49 1.64 -54.80
C PRO A 36 46.98 1.63 -54.51
N LEU A 37 46.26 0.58 -54.94
CA LEU A 37 44.81 0.47 -54.72
C LEU A 37 44.46 0.33 -53.23
N GLU A 38 45.26 -0.43 -52.46
CA GLU A 38 45.09 -0.55 -51.01
C GLU A 38 45.39 0.77 -50.28
N ARG A 39 46.43 1.50 -50.72
CA ARG A 39 46.78 2.83 -50.23
C ARG A 39 45.65 3.83 -50.47
N LEU A 40 45.15 3.96 -51.70
CA LEU A 40 44.01 4.84 -52.02
C LEU A 40 42.78 4.50 -51.17
N ARG A 41 42.45 3.21 -51.02
CA ARG A 41 41.35 2.77 -50.14
C ARG A 41 41.56 3.21 -48.70
N SER A 42 42.77 3.06 -48.17
CA SER A 42 43.10 3.44 -46.79
C SER A 42 43.05 4.95 -46.57
N GLU A 43 43.53 5.74 -47.54
CA GLU A 43 43.49 7.20 -47.50
C GLU A 43 42.05 7.72 -47.62
N LEU A 44 41.24 7.23 -48.56
CA LEU A 44 39.81 7.59 -48.67
C LEU A 44 39.05 7.29 -47.37
N ASN A 45 39.27 6.13 -46.75
CA ASN A 45 38.65 5.81 -45.46
C ASN A 45 39.17 6.70 -44.32
N ARG A 46 40.44 7.12 -44.36
CA ARG A 46 41.01 8.07 -43.38
C ARG A 46 40.40 9.46 -43.56
N LEU A 47 40.26 9.92 -44.81
CA LEU A 47 39.65 11.20 -45.16
C LEU A 47 38.17 11.25 -44.78
N LEU A 48 37.41 10.17 -44.98
CA LEU A 48 36.02 10.10 -44.51
C LEU A 48 35.92 10.25 -42.99
N ARG A 49 36.77 9.57 -42.21
CA ARG A 49 36.79 9.75 -40.74
C ARG A 49 37.24 11.16 -40.33
N ALA A 50 38.22 11.72 -41.03
CA ALA A 50 38.71 13.06 -40.77
C ALA A 50 37.65 14.12 -41.08
N VAL A 51 36.93 14.01 -42.20
CA VAL A 51 35.90 14.98 -42.59
C VAL A 51 34.66 14.90 -41.71
N ASP A 52 34.29 13.70 -41.26
CA ASP A 52 33.22 13.51 -40.27
C ASP A 52 33.59 14.18 -38.94
N ALA A 53 34.80 13.92 -38.44
CA ALA A 53 35.31 14.56 -37.23
C ALA A 53 35.42 16.09 -37.37
N LEU A 54 35.91 16.60 -38.50
CA LEU A 54 35.95 18.05 -38.77
C LEU A 54 34.54 18.67 -38.83
N GLY A 55 33.55 17.93 -39.33
CA GLY A 55 32.15 18.33 -39.27
C GLY A 55 31.62 18.45 -37.84
N GLU A 56 31.94 17.48 -36.96
CA GLU A 56 31.65 17.55 -35.52
C GLU A 56 32.44 18.67 -34.80
N MET A 57 33.60 19.05 -35.34
CA MET A 57 34.41 20.17 -34.88
C MET A 57 33.86 21.55 -35.27
N GLY A 58 32.90 21.61 -36.20
CA GLY A 58 32.28 22.84 -36.68
C GLY A 58 32.88 23.42 -37.98
N CYS A 59 33.71 22.66 -38.70
CA CYS A 59 34.20 23.06 -40.02
C CYS A 59 33.04 23.22 -41.02
N VAL A 60 32.98 24.37 -41.69
CA VAL A 60 31.89 24.73 -42.61
C VAL A 60 32.01 23.93 -43.92
N GLU A 61 33.23 23.79 -44.40
CA GLU A 61 33.63 23.15 -45.65
C GLU A 61 33.50 21.61 -45.61
N ALA A 62 33.45 21.01 -44.42
CA ALA A 62 33.39 19.56 -44.22
C ALA A 62 32.25 18.88 -44.98
N LYS A 63 31.10 19.55 -45.15
CA LYS A 63 29.98 19.01 -45.94
C LYS A 63 30.28 18.88 -47.43
N ASP A 64 31.12 19.75 -47.98
CA ASP A 64 31.45 19.76 -49.41
C ASP A 64 32.64 18.83 -49.68
N TRP A 65 33.68 18.88 -48.83
CA TRP A 65 34.75 17.87 -48.85
C TRP A 65 34.20 16.45 -48.70
N LYS A 66 33.19 16.21 -47.85
CA LYS A 66 32.59 14.88 -47.70
C LYS A 66 31.96 14.38 -49.00
N LYS A 67 31.19 15.21 -49.71
CA LYS A 67 30.61 14.86 -51.02
C LYS A 67 31.71 14.53 -52.04
N GLU A 68 32.81 15.28 -52.01
CA GLU A 68 33.93 15.09 -52.93
C GLU A 68 34.71 13.80 -52.61
N ILE A 69 34.98 13.48 -51.35
CA ILE A 69 35.57 12.19 -50.94
C ILE A 69 34.63 11.03 -51.29
N GLU A 70 33.31 11.19 -51.12
CA GLU A 70 32.32 10.18 -51.54
C GLU A 70 32.30 10.01 -53.07
N SER A 71 32.43 11.09 -53.84
CA SER A 71 32.59 11.07 -55.30
C SER A 71 33.88 10.32 -55.71
N LEU A 72 35.03 10.65 -55.11
CA LEU A 72 36.31 9.97 -55.35
C LEU A 72 36.24 8.48 -54.96
N ARG A 73 35.53 8.15 -53.88
CA ARG A 73 35.26 6.75 -53.49
C ARG A 73 34.39 6.03 -54.53
N SER A 74 33.37 6.68 -55.10
CA SER A 74 32.55 6.10 -56.17
C SER A 74 33.37 5.87 -57.46
N THR A 75 34.28 6.79 -57.79
CA THR A 75 35.23 6.67 -58.90
C THR A 75 36.21 5.52 -58.67
N PHE A 76 36.74 5.37 -57.45
CA PHE A 76 37.56 4.23 -57.05
C PHE A 76 36.81 2.89 -57.14
N GLU A 77 35.53 2.83 -56.73
CA GLU A 77 34.67 1.65 -56.91
C GLU A 77 34.42 1.33 -58.39
N SER A 78 34.25 2.35 -59.24
CA SER A 78 34.15 2.21 -60.70
C SER A 78 35.44 1.67 -61.33
N ILE A 79 36.61 2.14 -60.89
CA ILE A 79 37.92 1.61 -61.33
C ILE A 79 38.05 0.12 -60.96
N LEU A 80 37.73 -0.27 -59.73
CA LEU A 80 37.74 -1.68 -59.30
C LEU A 80 36.77 -2.53 -60.12
N SER A 81 35.56 -2.03 -60.40
CA SER A 81 34.56 -2.73 -61.20
C SER A 81 35.01 -2.90 -62.66
N ARG A 82 35.64 -1.89 -63.27
CA ARG A 82 36.21 -1.99 -64.63
C ARG A 82 37.37 -2.98 -64.71
N ILE A 83 38.22 -3.05 -63.68
CA ILE A 83 39.29 -4.07 -63.56
C ILE A 83 38.68 -5.47 -63.44
N ALA A 84 37.62 -5.64 -62.62
CA ALA A 84 36.91 -6.90 -62.47
C ALA A 84 36.26 -7.36 -63.79
N GLU A 85 35.45 -6.49 -64.42
CA GLU A 85 34.76 -6.79 -65.68
C GLU A 85 35.71 -7.11 -66.83
N GLY A 86 36.80 -6.35 -66.99
CA GLY A 86 37.80 -6.55 -68.03
C GLY A 86 38.49 -7.93 -67.97
N LEU A 87 38.41 -8.59 -66.81
CA LEU A 87 38.96 -9.92 -66.58
C LEU A 87 37.86 -11.01 -66.62
N SER A 88 36.66 -10.73 -66.12
CA SER A 88 35.49 -11.63 -66.26
C SER A 88 35.10 -11.86 -67.73
N ARG A 89 35.07 -10.82 -68.55
CA ARG A 89 34.72 -10.91 -69.99
C ARG A 89 35.70 -11.76 -70.82
N ARG A 90 36.91 -12.05 -70.31
CA ARG A 90 37.93 -12.88 -71.00
C ARG A 90 37.82 -14.39 -70.74
N ARG A 91 36.82 -14.85 -69.99
CA ARG A 91 36.53 -16.29 -69.81
C ARG A 91 35.84 -16.93 -71.03
N GLY A 92 35.40 -16.13 -72.03
CA GLY A 92 34.44 -16.55 -73.07
C GLY A 92 34.96 -16.91 -74.47
N PHE A 93 35.93 -16.19 -75.06
CA PHE A 93 36.28 -16.36 -76.48
C PHE A 93 37.80 -16.30 -76.76
N PHE A 94 38.31 -17.36 -77.40
CA PHE A 94 39.66 -17.60 -77.94
C PHE A 94 40.88 -17.49 -77.01
N GLY A 95 41.64 -18.60 -76.94
CA GLY A 95 42.87 -18.75 -76.15
C GLY A 95 44.09 -18.01 -76.69
N ARG A 96 44.07 -16.67 -76.67
CA ARG A 96 45.30 -15.85 -76.68
C ARG A 96 45.29 -14.91 -75.47
N LEU A 97 46.12 -15.24 -74.48
CA LEU A 97 46.34 -14.44 -73.29
C LEU A 97 47.15 -13.17 -73.63
N SER A 98 46.50 -12.16 -74.22
CA SER A 98 47.00 -10.79 -74.07
C SER A 98 47.06 -10.48 -72.57
N PRO A 99 48.20 -10.01 -72.04
CA PRO A 99 48.45 -10.06 -70.61
C PRO A 99 47.47 -9.19 -69.80
N PRO A 100 47.15 -9.56 -68.54
CA PRO A 100 46.31 -8.75 -67.65
C PRO A 100 46.87 -7.33 -67.43
N SER A 101 48.16 -7.13 -67.72
CA SER A 101 48.79 -5.82 -67.77
C SER A 101 48.11 -4.84 -68.74
N SER A 102 47.30 -5.25 -69.73
CA SER A 102 46.67 -4.28 -70.65
C SER A 102 45.59 -3.43 -69.98
N GLU A 103 44.68 -4.05 -69.21
CA GLU A 103 43.64 -3.30 -68.50
C GLU A 103 44.19 -2.65 -67.23
N ILE A 104 45.15 -3.29 -66.56
CA ILE A 104 45.87 -2.69 -65.42
C ILE A 104 46.66 -1.44 -65.86
N LYS A 105 47.30 -1.45 -67.05
CA LYS A 105 47.94 -0.24 -67.62
C LYS A 105 46.95 0.86 -68.01
N LYS A 106 45.71 0.53 -68.38
CA LYS A 106 44.64 1.53 -68.64
C LYS A 106 44.03 2.08 -67.35
N ALA A 107 43.96 1.27 -66.30
CA ALA A 107 43.49 1.70 -64.99
C ALA A 107 44.50 2.58 -64.25
N ARG A 108 45.81 2.36 -64.48
CA ARG A 108 46.89 3.14 -63.86
C ARG A 108 46.71 4.67 -63.94
N PRO A 109 46.50 5.32 -65.11
CA PRO A 109 46.28 6.77 -65.14
C PRO A 109 45.04 7.22 -64.36
N LEU A 110 43.99 6.39 -64.23
CA LEU A 110 42.82 6.69 -63.41
C LEU A 110 43.10 6.52 -61.90
N ILE A 111 44.00 5.60 -61.53
CA ILE A 111 44.50 5.41 -60.17
C ILE A 111 45.37 6.63 -59.79
N ASP A 112 46.22 7.08 -60.71
CA ASP A 112 47.08 8.24 -60.54
C ASP A 112 46.23 9.53 -60.43
N GLU A 113 45.22 9.73 -61.30
CA GLU A 113 44.24 10.84 -61.25
C GLU A 113 43.45 10.89 -59.92
N VAL A 114 42.99 9.73 -59.42
CA VAL A 114 42.33 9.65 -58.10
C VAL A 114 43.32 9.91 -56.97
N SER A 115 44.60 9.54 -57.11
CA SER A 115 45.65 9.86 -56.14
C SER A 115 45.93 11.36 -56.08
N GLU A 116 46.08 12.02 -57.22
CA GLU A 116 46.28 13.48 -57.32
C GLU A 116 45.07 14.24 -56.74
N SER A 117 43.85 13.79 -57.04
CA SER A 117 42.63 14.36 -56.47
C SER A 117 42.56 14.19 -54.95
N ILE A 118 42.95 13.02 -54.42
CA ILE A 118 43.06 12.73 -52.99
C ILE A 118 44.13 13.62 -52.33
N GLU A 119 45.25 13.89 -52.98
CA GLU A 119 46.29 14.78 -52.47
C GLU A 119 45.84 16.24 -52.46
N SER A 120 45.12 16.69 -53.50
CA SER A 120 44.53 18.04 -53.55
C SER A 120 43.55 18.27 -52.41
N ILE A 121 42.52 17.43 -52.27
CA ILE A 121 41.54 17.57 -51.19
C ILE A 121 42.17 17.36 -49.80
N SER A 122 43.16 16.47 -49.66
CA SER A 122 43.91 16.33 -48.40
C SER A 122 44.66 17.62 -48.03
N SER A 123 45.19 18.34 -49.02
CA SER A 123 45.90 19.60 -48.80
C SER A 123 44.93 20.71 -48.39
N GLU A 124 43.80 20.83 -49.07
CA GLU A 124 42.74 21.78 -48.73
C GLU A 124 42.18 21.50 -47.32
N MET A 125 41.79 20.26 -47.04
CA MET A 125 41.33 19.83 -45.73
C MET A 125 42.34 20.13 -44.62
N ARG A 126 43.65 19.89 -44.85
CA ARG A 126 44.69 20.25 -43.86
C ARG A 126 44.75 21.75 -43.61
N SER A 127 44.66 22.57 -44.66
CA SER A 127 44.73 24.02 -44.52
C SER A 127 43.55 24.60 -43.71
N GLY A 128 42.33 24.09 -43.92
CA GLY A 128 41.16 24.48 -43.12
C GLY A 128 41.08 23.82 -41.74
N ALA A 129 41.64 22.62 -41.57
CA ALA A 129 41.67 21.93 -40.28
C ALA A 129 42.67 22.54 -39.29
N SER A 130 43.86 22.95 -39.73
CA SER A 130 44.93 23.46 -38.86
C SER A 130 44.49 24.49 -37.79
N PRO A 131 43.74 25.57 -38.12
CA PRO A 131 43.27 26.51 -37.09
C PRO A 131 42.29 25.85 -36.09
N LEU A 132 41.33 25.06 -36.58
CA LEU A 132 40.32 24.38 -35.75
C LEU A 132 40.94 23.35 -34.80
N ILE A 133 42.00 22.65 -35.23
CA ILE A 133 42.78 21.73 -34.37
C ILE A 133 43.36 22.50 -33.18
N GLY A 134 43.97 23.67 -33.40
CA GLY A 134 44.55 24.50 -32.34
C GLY A 134 43.51 24.94 -31.31
N GLU A 135 42.40 25.52 -31.77
CA GLU A 135 41.29 25.96 -30.92
C GLU A 135 40.71 24.80 -30.08
N TRP A 136 40.56 23.61 -30.66
CA TRP A 136 40.07 22.43 -29.96
C TRP A 136 41.07 21.85 -28.97
N VAL A 137 42.37 21.87 -29.27
CA VAL A 137 43.42 21.45 -28.33
C VAL A 137 43.43 22.36 -27.11
N GLU A 138 43.43 23.67 -27.30
CA GLU A 138 43.39 24.64 -26.19
C GLU A 138 42.11 24.47 -25.35
N LYS A 139 40.95 24.40 -26.01
CA LYS A 139 39.66 24.21 -25.35
C LYS A 139 39.63 22.92 -24.53
N LEU A 140 39.90 21.76 -25.14
CA LEU A 140 39.82 20.47 -24.44
C LEU A 140 40.87 20.34 -23.34
N SER A 141 42.05 20.92 -23.51
CA SER A 141 43.07 20.98 -22.44
C SER A 141 42.57 21.82 -21.27
N SER A 142 41.96 22.98 -21.51
CA SER A 142 41.40 23.84 -20.45
C SER A 142 40.24 23.19 -19.70
N GLU A 143 39.37 22.47 -20.40
CA GLU A 143 38.26 21.72 -19.79
C GLU A 143 38.77 20.52 -18.96
N LEU A 144 39.78 19.83 -19.47
CA LEU A 144 40.42 18.70 -18.80
C LEU A 144 41.18 19.14 -17.54
N GLU A 145 41.91 20.25 -17.58
CA GLU A 145 42.52 20.87 -16.39
C GLU A 145 41.48 21.28 -15.35
N ALA A 146 40.37 21.90 -15.77
CA ALA A 146 39.30 22.29 -14.86
C ALA A 146 38.70 21.07 -14.15
N LEU A 147 38.46 19.98 -14.89
CA LEU A 147 38.00 18.71 -14.32
C LEU A 147 39.04 18.15 -13.34
N PHE A 148 40.32 18.03 -13.71
CA PHE A 148 41.34 17.52 -12.79
C PHE A 148 41.42 18.31 -11.48
N ARG A 149 41.34 19.65 -11.52
CA ARG A 149 41.30 20.48 -10.30
C ARG A 149 40.08 20.19 -9.42
N SER A 150 38.89 20.03 -10.00
CA SER A 150 37.70 19.64 -9.22
C SER A 150 37.85 18.26 -8.56
N PHE A 151 38.56 17.34 -9.20
CA PHE A 151 38.85 16.01 -8.65
C PHE A 151 39.98 15.99 -7.60
N GLU A 152 40.87 16.99 -7.57
CA GLU A 152 41.82 17.16 -6.45
C GLU A 152 41.12 17.60 -5.15
N GLU A 153 39.99 18.30 -5.25
CA GLU A 153 39.20 18.76 -4.11
C GLU A 153 38.18 17.71 -3.63
N VAL A 154 37.54 16.98 -4.54
CA VAL A 154 36.41 16.06 -4.23
C VAL A 154 36.79 14.58 -4.32
N GLY A 155 37.86 14.23 -5.04
CA GLY A 155 38.24 12.86 -5.39
C GLY A 155 37.53 12.35 -6.64
N ALA A 156 38.21 11.56 -7.47
CA ALA A 156 37.62 10.93 -8.66
C ALA A 156 37.34 9.44 -8.44
N SER A 157 36.24 8.92 -9.02
CA SER A 157 36.08 7.46 -9.15
C SER A 157 37.16 6.87 -10.08
N PRO A 158 37.55 5.58 -9.91
CA PRO A 158 38.52 4.94 -10.80
C PRO A 158 38.12 4.96 -12.28
N SER A 159 36.81 4.93 -12.56
CA SER A 159 36.27 5.04 -13.92
C SER A 159 36.51 6.44 -14.52
N GLN A 160 36.11 7.50 -13.81
CA GLN A 160 36.32 8.88 -14.25
C GLN A 160 37.83 9.19 -14.40
N ALA A 161 38.64 8.82 -13.40
CA ALA A 161 40.10 8.97 -13.46
C ALA A 161 40.71 8.28 -14.68
N SER A 162 40.25 7.07 -15.04
CA SER A 162 40.70 6.37 -16.24
C SER A 162 40.27 7.06 -17.53
N LYS A 163 39.03 7.57 -17.63
CA LYS A 163 38.54 8.31 -18.82
C LYS A 163 39.34 9.62 -19.03
N LEU A 164 39.61 10.36 -17.96
CA LEU A 164 40.36 11.62 -18.01
C LEU A 164 41.84 11.39 -18.32
N SER A 165 42.45 10.35 -17.75
CA SER A 165 43.83 9.94 -18.06
C SER A 165 43.96 9.55 -19.54
N GLU A 166 42.95 8.88 -20.10
CA GLU A 166 42.91 8.55 -21.53
C GLU A 166 42.75 9.79 -22.41
N ALA A 167 41.85 10.72 -22.06
CA ALA A 167 41.74 12.01 -22.74
C ALA A 167 43.06 12.81 -22.70
N GLN A 168 43.72 12.85 -21.53
CA GLN A 168 45.03 13.50 -21.36
C GLN A 168 46.11 12.84 -22.23
N ARG A 169 46.13 11.50 -22.28
CA ARG A 169 47.04 10.73 -23.13
C ARG A 169 46.81 11.01 -24.60
N ILE A 170 45.55 11.11 -25.04
CA ILE A 170 45.19 11.47 -26.41
C ILE A 170 45.72 12.86 -26.76
N LEU A 171 45.40 13.89 -25.96
CA LEU A 171 45.84 15.27 -26.20
C LEU A 171 47.38 15.40 -26.20
N SER A 172 48.05 14.68 -25.30
CA SER A 172 49.53 14.70 -25.18
C SER A 172 50.26 13.94 -26.29
N SER A 173 49.55 13.14 -27.10
CA SER A 173 50.13 12.29 -28.15
C SER A 173 49.54 12.54 -29.54
N LEU A 174 48.95 13.72 -29.76
CA LEU A 174 48.34 14.09 -31.03
C LEU A 174 49.38 14.07 -32.18
N PRO A 175 49.02 13.49 -33.34
CA PRO A 175 49.88 13.51 -34.51
C PRO A 175 49.90 14.90 -35.16
N GLU A 176 51.04 15.28 -35.73
CA GLU A 176 51.21 16.56 -36.44
C GLU A 176 50.29 16.72 -37.67
N ASP A 177 49.83 15.63 -38.30
CA ASP A 177 48.89 15.67 -39.43
C ASP A 177 47.46 15.99 -38.93
N PRO A 178 46.89 17.18 -39.26
CA PRO A 178 45.58 17.61 -38.76
C PRO A 178 44.48 16.56 -38.97
N LEU A 179 44.53 15.84 -40.10
CA LEU A 179 43.53 14.85 -40.50
C LEU A 179 43.62 13.54 -39.70
N ARG A 180 44.73 13.33 -38.99
CA ARG A 180 44.88 12.23 -38.02
C ARG A 180 44.54 12.66 -36.60
N ALA A 181 44.69 13.96 -36.30
CA ALA A 181 44.35 14.53 -35.00
C ALA A 181 42.84 14.74 -34.82
N SER A 182 42.08 15.13 -35.86
CA SER A 182 40.65 15.45 -35.72
C SER A 182 39.81 14.33 -35.07
N PRO A 183 39.90 13.05 -35.51
CA PRO A 183 39.13 11.97 -34.90
C PRO A 183 39.52 11.67 -33.44
N LEU A 184 40.77 11.95 -33.07
CA LEU A 184 41.27 11.78 -31.70
C LEU A 184 40.76 12.90 -30.78
N LEU A 185 40.68 14.13 -31.27
CA LEU A 185 40.09 15.25 -30.54
C LEU A 185 38.59 15.06 -30.28
N VAL A 186 37.86 14.51 -31.25
CA VAL A 186 36.45 14.12 -31.07
C VAL A 186 36.30 13.06 -29.99
N GLU A 187 37.15 12.02 -29.98
CA GLU A 187 37.13 10.99 -28.93
C GLU A 187 37.52 11.56 -27.54
N SER A 188 38.52 12.43 -27.48
CA SER A 188 38.91 13.11 -26.23
C SER A 188 37.77 13.97 -25.68
N LYS A 189 37.03 14.68 -26.54
CA LYS A 189 35.82 15.42 -26.15
C LYS A 189 34.74 14.48 -25.66
N ARG A 190 34.51 13.34 -26.33
CA ARG A 190 33.52 12.33 -25.94
C ARG A 190 33.77 11.82 -24.51
N LEU A 191 35.02 11.51 -24.18
CA LEU A 191 35.42 11.09 -22.83
C LEU A 191 35.24 12.20 -21.77
N ILE A 192 35.55 13.44 -22.11
CA ILE A 192 35.36 14.61 -21.23
C ILE A 192 33.87 14.84 -20.96
N GLU A 193 33.02 14.81 -21.99
CA GLU A 193 31.56 15.00 -21.84
C GLU A 193 30.89 13.86 -21.08
N GLU A 194 31.33 12.61 -21.26
CA GLU A 194 30.87 11.49 -20.42
C GLU A 194 31.15 11.74 -18.93
N VAL A 195 32.34 12.22 -18.58
CA VAL A 195 32.69 12.51 -17.18
C VAL A 195 31.89 13.70 -16.62
N LYS A 196 31.60 14.73 -17.43
CA LYS A 196 30.72 15.84 -17.02
C LYS A 196 29.29 15.38 -16.74
N GLU A 197 28.73 14.49 -17.55
CA GLU A 197 27.38 13.94 -17.31
C GLU A 197 27.37 12.98 -16.11
N ASP A 198 28.43 12.18 -15.91
CA ASP A 198 28.60 11.35 -14.71
C ASP A 198 28.64 12.24 -13.44
N LEU A 199 29.38 13.35 -13.45
CA LEU A 199 29.40 14.35 -12.35
C LEU A 199 28.02 14.97 -12.11
N ARG A 200 27.36 15.47 -13.16
CA ARG A 200 26.04 16.11 -13.07
C ARG A 200 24.99 15.18 -12.45
N ARG A 201 25.05 13.88 -12.77
CA ARG A 201 24.17 12.85 -12.16
C ARG A 201 24.54 12.56 -10.71
N SER A 202 25.83 12.49 -10.38
CA SER A 202 26.32 12.35 -9.02
C SER A 202 25.77 13.48 -8.13
N GLU A 203 25.86 14.73 -8.59
CA GLU A 203 25.31 15.92 -7.91
C GLU A 203 23.78 15.84 -7.75
N GLU A 204 23.03 15.56 -8.83
CA GLU A 204 21.56 15.40 -8.77
C GLU A 204 21.11 14.32 -7.77
N ILE A 205 21.88 13.24 -7.60
CA ILE A 205 21.56 12.18 -6.64
C ILE A 205 21.94 12.60 -5.22
N LYS A 206 23.09 13.28 -5.03
CA LYS A 206 23.48 13.87 -3.73
C LYS A 206 22.44 14.85 -3.21
N GLU A 207 21.91 15.73 -4.05
CA GLU A 207 20.83 16.66 -3.67
C GLU A 207 19.57 15.91 -3.21
N LYS A 208 19.15 14.87 -3.95
CA LYS A 208 18.01 14.01 -3.56
C LYS A 208 18.28 13.29 -2.24
N LEU A 209 19.50 12.79 -2.03
CA LEU A 209 19.90 12.13 -0.78
C LEU A 209 19.82 13.10 0.41
N ILE A 210 20.31 14.33 0.27
CA ILE A 210 20.21 15.37 1.32
C ILE A 210 18.75 15.63 1.68
N LEU A 211 17.87 15.77 0.68
CA LEU A 211 16.43 15.96 0.90
C LEU A 211 15.78 14.75 1.60
N GLU A 212 16.12 13.53 1.19
CA GLU A 212 15.56 12.31 1.80
C GLU A 212 16.08 12.07 3.23
N PHE A 213 17.34 12.42 3.53
CA PHE A 213 17.84 12.41 4.92
C PHE A 213 17.13 13.47 5.78
N SER A 214 16.81 14.65 5.23
CA SER A 214 16.01 15.67 5.95
C SER A 214 14.58 15.19 6.21
N ASN A 215 13.94 14.55 5.22
CA ASN A 215 12.62 13.92 5.34
C ASN A 215 12.65 12.78 6.39
N LEU A 216 13.71 11.97 6.43
CA LEU A 216 13.93 10.96 7.46
C LEU A 216 14.00 11.58 8.87
N ASP A 217 14.75 12.67 9.02
CA ASP A 217 14.87 13.40 10.30
C ASP A 217 13.53 14.01 10.77
N GLU A 218 12.69 14.48 9.86
CA GLU A 218 11.34 14.95 10.16
C GLU A 218 10.40 13.81 10.57
N LEU A 219 10.45 12.67 9.87
CA LEU A 219 9.66 11.48 10.19
C LEU A 219 10.06 10.87 11.54
N VAL A 220 11.36 10.78 11.85
CA VAL A 220 11.84 10.31 13.16
C VAL A 220 11.34 11.22 14.29
N LYS A 221 11.41 12.55 14.11
CA LYS A 221 10.84 13.51 15.08
C LYS A 221 9.33 13.32 15.26
N ALA A 222 8.58 13.16 14.17
CA ALA A 222 7.14 12.95 14.23
C ALA A 222 6.78 11.67 15.00
N VAL A 223 7.50 10.56 14.76
CA VAL A 223 7.34 9.31 15.50
C VAL A 223 7.66 9.49 16.98
N CYS A 224 8.80 10.12 17.32
CA CYS A 224 9.17 10.36 18.72
C CYS A 224 8.17 11.28 19.45
N SER A 225 7.63 12.31 18.79
CA SER A 225 6.56 13.14 19.33
C SER A 225 5.29 12.33 19.59
N ARG A 226 4.86 11.49 18.63
CA ARG A 226 3.66 10.66 18.78
C ARG A 226 3.79 9.61 19.89
N VAL A 227 4.98 9.00 20.03
CA VAL A 227 5.31 8.12 21.16
C VAL A 227 5.25 8.87 22.49
N GLN A 228 5.75 10.12 22.54
CA GLN A 228 5.73 10.93 23.76
C GLN A 228 4.30 11.33 24.17
N GLU A 229 3.45 11.74 23.22
CA GLU A 229 2.02 12.01 23.46
C GLU A 229 1.32 10.79 24.08
N LEU A 230 1.49 9.62 23.47
CA LEU A 230 0.93 8.36 23.97
C LEU A 230 1.47 8.02 25.37
N ARG A 231 2.78 8.22 25.64
CA ARG A 231 3.39 8.03 26.97
C ARG A 231 2.82 8.97 28.02
N GLU A 232 2.52 10.23 27.67
CA GLU A 232 1.86 11.20 28.57
C GLU A 232 0.41 10.82 28.89
N GLU A 233 -0.30 10.19 27.96
CA GLU A 233 -1.62 9.58 28.20
C GLU A 233 -1.57 8.26 28.99
N GLY A 234 -0.38 7.69 29.18
CA GLY A 234 -0.15 6.44 29.92
C GLY A 234 -0.05 5.18 29.06
N TRP A 235 0.28 5.29 27.77
CA TRP A 235 0.48 4.18 26.83
C TRP A 235 1.96 4.01 26.45
N SER A 236 2.46 2.76 26.40
CA SER A 236 3.88 2.51 26.10
C SER A 236 4.05 1.65 24.84
N PRO A 237 4.29 2.27 23.65
CA PRO A 237 4.55 1.58 22.38
C PRO A 237 6.00 1.08 22.29
N ASP A 238 6.34 0.10 23.12
CA ASP A 238 7.71 -0.46 23.21
C ASP A 238 8.21 -1.04 21.87
N PHE A 239 7.30 -1.42 20.96
CA PHE A 239 7.64 -1.89 19.61
C PHE A 239 8.34 -0.85 18.72
N VAL A 240 8.26 0.45 19.04
CA VAL A 240 8.84 1.53 18.22
C VAL A 240 10.32 1.75 18.52
N GLU A 241 10.73 1.55 19.77
CA GLU A 241 12.09 1.87 20.23
C GLU A 241 13.19 1.10 19.45
N PRO A 242 13.05 -0.23 19.21
CA PRO A 242 13.99 -0.98 18.36
C PRO A 242 14.04 -0.51 16.89
N VAL A 243 12.95 0.07 16.38
CA VAL A 243 12.91 0.60 15.00
C VAL A 243 13.69 1.91 14.92
N ILE A 244 13.55 2.79 15.91
CA ILE A 244 14.34 4.03 15.98
C ILE A 244 15.83 3.74 16.15
N GLU A 245 16.21 2.85 17.07
CA GLU A 245 17.62 2.40 17.23
C GLU A 245 18.20 1.82 15.93
N TRP A 246 17.41 1.02 15.20
CA TRP A 246 17.81 0.48 13.90
C TRP A 246 18.01 1.58 12.86
N ILE A 247 17.17 2.61 12.83
CA ILE A 247 17.31 3.74 11.89
C ILE A 247 18.53 4.59 12.21
N GLU A 248 18.75 4.96 13.48
CA GLU A 248 19.90 5.77 13.90
C GLU A 248 21.23 5.05 13.65
N SER A 249 21.29 3.76 14.00
CA SER A 249 22.48 2.92 13.76
C SER A 249 22.71 2.61 12.27
N ARG A 250 21.68 2.68 11.43
CA ARG A 250 21.81 2.51 9.98
C ARG A 250 22.15 3.82 9.27
N ARG A 251 21.60 4.96 9.68
CA ARG A 251 21.91 6.30 9.14
C ARG A 251 23.41 6.56 9.09
N THR A 252 24.08 6.44 10.24
CA THR A 252 25.53 6.69 10.37
C THR A 252 26.38 5.79 9.47
N ARG A 253 25.93 4.56 9.21
CA ARG A 253 26.57 3.65 8.24
C ARG A 253 26.27 4.04 6.80
N LEU A 254 25.05 4.46 6.50
CA LEU A 254 24.57 4.82 5.15
C LEU A 254 25.21 6.11 4.63
N GLU A 255 25.33 7.15 5.46
CA GLU A 255 25.99 8.42 5.13
C GLU A 255 27.47 8.24 4.73
N GLN A 256 28.13 7.17 5.17
CA GLN A 256 29.54 6.87 4.90
C GLN A 256 29.76 5.68 3.96
N ARG A 257 28.70 5.07 3.42
CA ARG A 257 28.78 3.78 2.69
C ARG A 257 29.28 3.90 1.26
N CYS A 258 28.91 4.97 0.57
CA CYS A 258 29.22 5.17 -0.84
C CYS A 258 30.38 6.15 -1.00
N ALA A 259 31.29 5.86 -1.93
CA ALA A 259 32.20 6.88 -2.45
C ALA A 259 31.36 7.99 -3.11
N PRO A 260 31.81 9.27 -3.06
CA PRO A 260 31.00 10.39 -3.50
C PRO A 260 30.56 10.29 -4.97
N ASP A 261 31.24 9.55 -5.85
CA ASP A 261 30.92 9.50 -7.28
C ASP A 261 30.66 8.09 -7.82
N ASP A 262 30.28 7.17 -6.93
CA ASP A 262 29.73 5.85 -7.30
C ASP A 262 28.21 5.96 -7.53
N ILE A 263 27.81 6.38 -8.74
CA ILE A 263 26.40 6.56 -9.12
C ILE A 263 25.54 5.32 -8.77
N PRO A 264 25.91 4.07 -9.14
CA PRO A 264 25.17 2.87 -8.72
C PRO A 264 25.00 2.74 -7.20
N CYS A 265 26.03 3.02 -6.41
CA CYS A 265 25.93 3.01 -4.95
C CYS A 265 24.99 4.10 -4.43
N LEU A 266 25.09 5.33 -4.95
CA LEU A 266 24.23 6.45 -4.55
C LEU A 266 22.75 6.20 -4.92
N GLU A 267 22.46 5.61 -6.08
CA GLU A 267 21.09 5.22 -6.45
C GLU A 267 20.52 4.12 -5.52
N MET A 268 21.35 3.12 -5.18
CA MET A 268 20.97 2.08 -4.22
C MET A 268 20.70 2.67 -2.83
N LEU A 269 21.58 3.57 -2.37
CA LEU A 269 21.45 4.29 -1.10
C LEU A 269 20.16 5.12 -1.06
N LEU A 270 19.82 5.84 -2.14
CA LEU A 270 18.59 6.62 -2.24
C LEU A 270 17.34 5.73 -2.08
N ARG A 271 17.33 4.57 -2.76
CA ARG A 271 16.24 3.58 -2.63
C ARG A 271 16.17 2.95 -1.23
N GLU A 272 17.31 2.70 -0.59
CA GLU A 272 17.35 2.22 0.80
C GLU A 272 16.73 3.25 1.77
N ILE A 273 17.09 4.54 1.65
CA ILE A 273 16.54 5.60 2.52
C ILE A 273 15.05 5.80 2.27
N GLN A 274 14.62 5.88 1.00
CA GLN A 274 13.20 6.01 0.65
C GLN A 274 12.36 4.87 1.24
N ARG A 275 12.88 3.63 1.21
CA ARG A 275 12.23 2.48 1.84
C ARG A 275 12.14 2.60 3.37
N VAL A 276 13.13 3.20 4.04
CA VAL A 276 13.07 3.49 5.48
C VAL A 276 12.01 4.55 5.78
N CYS A 277 11.96 5.64 4.99
CA CYS A 277 10.92 6.66 5.09
C CYS A 277 9.51 6.09 4.90
N ASP A 278 9.33 5.17 3.95
CA ASP A 278 8.06 4.47 3.73
C ASP A 278 7.66 3.52 4.87
N ILE A 279 8.62 2.87 5.53
CA ILE A 279 8.35 2.06 6.74
C ILE A 279 7.89 2.97 7.89
N LEU A 280 8.59 4.07 8.15
CA LEU A 280 8.18 5.04 9.18
C LEU A 280 6.78 5.58 8.92
N ARG A 281 6.52 6.03 7.68
CA ARG A 281 5.28 6.69 7.30
C ARG A 281 4.08 5.75 7.24
N ASN A 282 4.23 4.60 6.58
CA ASN A 282 3.10 3.73 6.23
C ASN A 282 2.91 2.56 7.21
N GLN A 283 3.86 2.31 8.12
CA GLN A 283 3.76 1.26 9.14
C GLN A 283 3.82 1.89 10.53
N VAL A 284 4.97 2.47 10.93
CA VAL A 284 5.18 2.92 12.32
C VAL A 284 4.19 4.00 12.76
N LEU A 285 3.99 5.06 11.96
CA LEU A 285 2.98 6.08 12.27
C LEU A 285 1.56 5.52 12.22
N SER A 286 1.25 4.64 11.28
CA SER A 286 -0.08 4.00 11.21
C SER A 286 -0.38 3.12 12.41
N ASP A 287 0.62 2.43 12.98
CA ASP A 287 0.47 1.59 14.16
C ASP A 287 0.39 2.42 15.44
N LEU A 288 1.03 3.60 15.48
CA LEU A 288 0.85 4.58 16.55
C LEU A 288 -0.54 5.23 16.52
N ASP A 289 -1.09 5.51 15.33
CA ASP A 289 -2.46 6.02 15.21
C ASP A 289 -3.52 4.98 15.60
N LYS A 290 -3.30 3.69 15.32
CA LYS A 290 -4.10 2.59 15.91
C LYS A 290 -4.03 2.58 17.44
N MET A 291 -2.87 2.89 18.02
CA MET A 291 -2.72 2.97 19.47
C MET A 291 -3.46 4.17 20.07
N ALA A 292 -3.55 5.29 19.35
CA ALA A 292 -4.40 6.40 19.73
C ALA A 292 -5.90 6.08 19.59
N GLU A 293 -6.31 5.31 18.56
CA GLU A 293 -7.67 4.77 18.48
C GLU A 293 -8.00 3.88 19.69
N LEU A 294 -7.04 3.06 20.13
CA LEU A 294 -7.17 2.23 21.34
C LEU A 294 -7.29 3.10 22.60
N ALA A 295 -6.50 4.16 22.71
CA ALA A 295 -6.55 5.11 23.83
C ALA A 295 -7.94 5.76 23.98
N GLU A 296 -8.48 6.28 22.87
CA GLU A 296 -9.81 6.88 22.81
C GLU A 296 -10.92 5.86 23.12
N MET A 297 -10.88 4.67 22.52
CA MET A 297 -11.89 3.64 22.78
C MET A 297 -11.86 3.13 24.23
N VAL A 298 -10.68 2.97 24.84
CA VAL A 298 -10.58 2.60 26.27
C VAL A 298 -11.14 3.71 27.16
N HIS A 299 -10.89 4.99 26.83
CA HIS A 299 -11.48 6.11 27.57
C HIS A 299 -13.02 6.13 27.44
N GLY A 300 -13.54 5.96 26.22
CA GLY A 300 -14.98 5.88 25.95
C GLY A 300 -15.65 4.72 26.69
N ALA A 301 -15.07 3.51 26.64
CA ALA A 301 -15.57 2.34 27.35
C ALA A 301 -15.56 2.56 28.88
N LEU A 302 -14.46 3.08 29.44
CA LEU A 302 -14.37 3.42 30.87
C LEU A 302 -15.43 4.43 31.32
N SER A 303 -15.81 5.40 30.49
CA SER A 303 -16.87 6.36 30.84
C SER A 303 -18.24 5.69 31.03
N LYS A 304 -18.52 4.58 30.32
CA LYS A 304 -19.79 3.84 30.36
C LYS A 304 -19.91 2.93 31.59
N VAL A 305 -18.79 2.53 32.21
CA VAL A 305 -18.73 1.56 33.33
C VAL A 305 -19.72 1.90 34.47
N ASN A 306 -19.87 3.18 34.82
CA ASN A 306 -20.76 3.60 35.91
C ASN A 306 -22.25 3.39 35.62
N GLU A 307 -22.66 3.52 34.35
CA GLU A 307 -24.05 3.29 33.92
C GLU A 307 -24.28 1.81 33.65
N ALA A 308 -23.33 1.14 33.00
CA ALA A 308 -23.34 -0.30 32.77
C ALA A 308 -23.41 -1.08 34.09
N SER A 309 -22.71 -0.63 35.15
CA SER A 309 -22.79 -1.22 36.50
C SER A 309 -24.19 -1.15 37.10
N ARG A 310 -24.99 -0.12 36.78
CA ARG A 310 -26.40 -0.02 37.22
C ARG A 310 -27.31 -0.94 36.41
N GLY A 311 -27.06 -1.06 35.10
CA GLY A 311 -27.75 -2.02 34.23
C GLY A 311 -27.48 -3.46 34.65
N ALA A 312 -26.22 -3.78 34.91
CA ALA A 312 -25.77 -5.05 35.45
C ALA A 312 -26.46 -5.42 36.77
N ALA A 313 -26.63 -4.47 37.69
CA ALA A 313 -27.36 -4.73 38.95
C ALA A 313 -28.84 -5.11 38.73
N ILE A 314 -29.51 -4.51 37.74
CA ILE A 314 -30.90 -4.85 37.38
C ILE A 314 -30.97 -6.21 36.68
N LEU A 315 -30.01 -6.52 35.81
CA LEU A 315 -29.93 -7.82 35.14
C LEU A 315 -29.59 -8.95 36.12
N ASP A 316 -28.76 -8.68 37.13
CA ASP A 316 -28.44 -9.59 38.22
C ASP A 316 -29.67 -9.83 39.13
N GLU A 317 -30.50 -8.81 39.37
CA GLU A 317 -31.79 -8.96 40.06
C GLU A 317 -32.78 -9.80 39.24
N LEU A 318 -32.88 -9.55 37.93
CA LEU A 318 -33.72 -10.31 37.01
C LEU A 318 -33.29 -11.79 36.93
N GLY A 319 -31.98 -12.02 36.86
CA GLY A 319 -31.36 -13.34 36.75
C GLY A 319 -31.25 -14.12 38.07
N GLY A 320 -31.26 -13.44 39.21
CA GLY A 320 -31.07 -14.03 40.54
C GLY A 320 -29.62 -14.34 40.92
N ALA A 321 -28.64 -13.86 40.16
CA ALA A 321 -27.21 -14.13 40.34
C ALA A 321 -26.36 -12.88 40.01
N ARG A 322 -25.25 -12.68 40.71
CA ARG A 322 -24.35 -11.51 40.50
C ARG A 322 -23.33 -11.75 39.38
N ALA A 323 -23.81 -11.99 38.16
CA ALA A 323 -22.99 -12.36 37.01
C ALA A 323 -22.52 -11.13 36.23
N PHE A 324 -23.44 -10.24 35.88
CA PHE A 324 -23.12 -9.03 35.11
C PHE A 324 -22.34 -8.02 35.95
N SER A 325 -22.61 -7.90 37.25
CA SER A 325 -21.79 -7.03 38.11
C SER A 325 -20.35 -7.52 38.23
N ALA A 326 -20.13 -8.84 38.14
CA ALA A 326 -18.79 -9.42 38.08
C ALA A 326 -18.11 -9.11 36.74
N LEU A 327 -18.81 -9.33 35.62
CA LEU A 327 -18.33 -8.99 34.27
C LEU A 327 -17.97 -7.51 34.12
N VAL A 328 -18.81 -6.57 34.59
CA VAL A 328 -18.49 -5.13 34.55
C VAL A 328 -17.28 -4.82 35.43
N GLY A 329 -17.13 -5.49 36.58
CA GLY A 329 -15.94 -5.37 37.44
C GLY A 329 -14.66 -5.83 36.76
N GLU A 330 -14.69 -6.96 36.05
CA GLU A 330 -13.55 -7.49 35.30
C GLU A 330 -13.20 -6.61 34.09
N ILE A 331 -14.19 -6.21 33.28
CA ILE A 331 -14.01 -5.27 32.17
C ILE A 331 -13.37 -3.95 32.67
N ALA A 332 -13.87 -3.39 33.77
CA ALA A 332 -13.33 -2.15 34.33
C ALA A 332 -11.90 -2.31 34.85
N ALA A 333 -11.59 -3.45 35.49
CA ALA A 333 -10.24 -3.77 35.94
C ALA A 333 -9.27 -3.96 34.77
N GLU A 334 -9.69 -4.64 33.70
CA GLU A 334 -8.87 -4.88 32.52
C GLU A 334 -8.63 -3.59 31.73
N LEU A 335 -9.67 -2.82 31.40
CA LEU A 335 -9.54 -1.51 30.73
C LEU A 335 -8.63 -0.55 31.52
N SER A 336 -8.71 -0.57 32.86
CA SER A 336 -7.81 0.22 33.72
C SER A 336 -6.37 -0.31 33.69
N GLY A 337 -6.19 -1.63 33.62
CA GLY A 337 -4.89 -2.30 33.55
C GLY A 337 -4.21 -2.30 32.17
N MET A 338 -4.91 -1.86 31.12
CA MET A 338 -4.30 -1.61 29.80
C MET A 338 -3.37 -0.38 29.83
N LYS A 339 -3.68 0.63 30.66
CA LYS A 339 -2.77 1.78 30.86
C LYS A 339 -1.55 1.40 31.68
N GLY A 340 -0.39 1.92 31.30
CA GLY A 340 0.90 1.64 31.92
C GLY A 340 1.50 0.28 31.55
N ARG A 341 0.80 -0.55 30.75
CA ARG A 341 1.33 -1.80 30.21
C ARG A 341 2.23 -1.52 28.99
N PRO A 342 3.44 -2.10 28.90
CA PRO A 342 4.23 -2.11 27.68
C PRO A 342 3.54 -2.95 26.60
N ILE A 343 3.40 -2.41 25.40
CA ILE A 343 2.84 -3.10 24.23
C ILE A 343 4.00 -3.41 23.27
N PRO A 344 4.52 -4.65 23.24
CA PRO A 344 5.70 -5.05 22.47
C PRO A 344 5.45 -5.29 20.97
N SER A 345 4.21 -5.21 20.46
CA SER A 345 3.95 -5.38 19.02
C SER A 345 2.70 -4.66 18.50
N PRO A 346 2.66 -4.26 17.21
CA PRO A 346 1.44 -3.75 16.57
C PRO A 346 0.26 -4.74 16.54
N ARG A 347 0.53 -6.05 16.52
CA ARG A 347 -0.53 -7.07 16.55
C ARG A 347 -1.29 -7.07 17.86
N GLU A 348 -0.59 -6.84 18.97
CA GLU A 348 -1.21 -6.72 20.29
C GLU A 348 -2.08 -5.46 20.39
N VAL A 349 -1.75 -4.38 19.67
CA VAL A 349 -2.66 -3.22 19.51
C VAL A 349 -3.95 -3.65 18.80
N GLU A 350 -3.88 -4.43 17.72
CA GLU A 350 -5.06 -4.90 16.99
C GLU A 350 -5.93 -5.89 17.80
N GLU A 351 -5.31 -6.78 18.57
CA GLU A 351 -6.00 -7.69 19.51
C GLU A 351 -6.72 -6.91 20.63
N LEU A 352 -6.06 -5.90 21.21
CA LEU A 352 -6.65 -5.02 22.22
C LEU A 352 -7.77 -4.16 21.63
N LEU A 353 -7.59 -3.59 20.43
CA LEU A 353 -8.65 -2.83 19.72
C LEU A 353 -9.92 -3.66 19.53
N TRP A 354 -9.78 -4.93 19.11
CA TRP A 354 -10.91 -5.83 18.97
C TRP A 354 -11.60 -6.11 20.32
N ARG A 355 -10.83 -6.45 21.36
CA ARG A 355 -11.35 -6.76 22.70
C ARG A 355 -12.06 -5.57 23.35
N VAL A 356 -11.52 -4.35 23.19
CA VAL A 356 -12.14 -3.12 23.70
C VAL A 356 -13.45 -2.81 22.98
N ARG A 357 -13.59 -3.14 21.69
CA ARG A 357 -14.88 -3.01 20.96
C ARG A 357 -15.94 -3.98 21.49
N GLU A 358 -15.57 -5.21 21.85
CA GLU A 358 -16.51 -6.14 22.50
C GLU A 358 -16.95 -5.61 23.88
N PHE A 359 -16.00 -5.13 24.69
CA PHE A 359 -16.29 -4.51 25.98
C PHE A 359 -17.19 -3.28 25.84
N ASP A 360 -16.92 -2.40 24.87
CA ASP A 360 -17.73 -1.21 24.63
C ASP A 360 -19.17 -1.58 24.22
N SER A 361 -19.36 -2.63 23.41
CA SER A 361 -20.69 -3.15 23.06
C SER A 361 -21.43 -3.67 24.31
N LEU A 362 -20.78 -4.49 25.13
CA LEU A 362 -21.39 -5.07 26.34
C LEU A 362 -21.77 -3.99 27.36
N LEU A 363 -20.88 -3.02 27.59
CA LEU A 363 -21.15 -1.87 28.46
C LEU A 363 -22.29 -1.00 27.90
N SER A 364 -22.34 -0.80 26.58
CA SER A 364 -23.42 -0.04 25.93
C SER A 364 -24.78 -0.73 26.04
N ASP A 365 -24.83 -2.06 25.83
CA ASP A 365 -26.04 -2.87 25.97
C ASP A 365 -26.58 -2.79 27.41
N MET A 366 -25.71 -2.91 28.42
CA MET A 366 -26.09 -2.78 29.83
C MET A 366 -26.53 -1.34 30.21
N SER A 367 -25.83 -0.30 29.75
CA SER A 367 -26.21 1.10 29.97
C SER A 367 -27.58 1.43 29.34
N ALA A 368 -27.84 0.92 28.13
CA ALA A 368 -29.12 1.11 27.44
C ALA A 368 -30.29 0.51 28.24
N ILE A 369 -30.12 -0.70 28.78
CA ILE A 369 -31.14 -1.36 29.63
C ILE A 369 -31.39 -0.59 30.93
N TRP A 370 -30.35 0.00 31.53
CA TRP A 370 -30.51 0.89 32.69
C TRP A 370 -31.35 2.12 32.37
N GLU A 371 -31.00 2.89 31.34
CA GLU A 371 -31.78 4.07 30.96
C GLU A 371 -33.21 3.70 30.52
N ALA A 372 -33.37 2.57 29.83
CA ALA A 372 -34.68 2.04 29.47
C ALA A 372 -35.55 1.74 30.70
N SER A 373 -34.98 1.09 31.73
CA SER A 373 -35.70 0.78 32.97
C SER A 373 -36.22 2.03 33.69
N LYS A 374 -35.44 3.13 33.69
CA LYS A 374 -35.89 4.41 34.25
C LYS A 374 -37.09 4.99 33.51
N GLU A 375 -37.08 4.94 32.17
CA GLU A 375 -38.12 5.59 31.36
C GLU A 375 -39.45 4.83 31.40
N VAL A 376 -39.41 3.49 31.56
CA VAL A 376 -40.59 2.68 31.85
C VAL A 376 -41.18 3.04 33.23
N GLY A 377 -40.34 3.18 34.26
CA GLY A 377 -40.78 3.55 35.62
C GLY A 377 -41.40 2.39 36.43
N GLU A 378 -41.21 1.16 35.97
CA GLU A 378 -41.59 -0.09 36.66
C GLU A 378 -40.37 -1.03 36.69
N SER A 379 -40.43 -2.14 37.46
CA SER A 379 -39.36 -3.14 37.47
C SER A 379 -39.19 -3.80 36.09
N LEU A 380 -37.95 -4.12 35.71
CA LEU A 380 -37.63 -4.72 34.40
C LEU A 380 -38.43 -6.01 34.12
N GLU A 381 -38.62 -6.88 35.12
CA GLU A 381 -39.41 -8.10 34.96
C GLU A 381 -40.89 -7.81 34.62
N ALA A 382 -41.49 -6.77 35.22
CA ALA A 382 -42.87 -6.38 34.96
C ALA A 382 -43.02 -5.74 33.57
N ALA A 383 -42.02 -5.00 33.10
CA ALA A 383 -41.98 -4.44 31.76
C ALA A 383 -41.89 -5.54 30.70
N LEU A 384 -40.93 -6.46 30.84
CA LEU A 384 -40.72 -7.56 29.89
C LEU A 384 -41.90 -8.53 29.83
N LYS A 385 -42.59 -8.82 30.95
CA LYS A 385 -43.81 -9.66 30.95
C LYS A 385 -44.99 -9.09 30.17
N LYS A 386 -44.99 -7.79 29.86
CA LYS A 386 -46.02 -7.15 29.01
C LYS A 386 -45.73 -7.31 27.52
N LEU A 387 -44.54 -7.82 27.15
CA LEU A 387 -44.09 -7.93 25.77
C LEU A 387 -44.18 -9.36 25.26
N PRO A 388 -44.48 -9.56 23.96
CA PRO A 388 -44.25 -10.86 23.34
C PRO A 388 -42.77 -11.24 23.52
N GLU A 389 -42.52 -12.53 23.72
CA GLU A 389 -41.17 -13.12 23.89
C GLU A 389 -40.39 -12.68 25.15
N GLY A 390 -40.82 -11.64 25.88
CA GLY A 390 -40.15 -11.17 27.10
C GLY A 390 -40.07 -12.22 28.21
N GLU A 391 -41.11 -13.03 28.44
CA GLU A 391 -41.04 -14.18 29.37
C GLU A 391 -40.04 -15.26 28.93
N SER A 392 -39.85 -15.45 27.62
CA SER A 392 -38.85 -16.36 27.08
C SER A 392 -37.45 -15.84 27.35
N ALA A 393 -37.19 -14.55 27.07
CA ALA A 393 -35.90 -13.91 27.32
C ALA A 393 -35.51 -13.98 28.82
N ILE A 394 -36.45 -13.70 29.74
CA ILE A 394 -36.23 -13.86 31.19
C ILE A 394 -35.88 -15.31 31.55
N SER A 395 -36.59 -16.27 30.95
CA SER A 395 -36.40 -17.70 31.25
C SER A 395 -35.05 -18.22 30.74
N ILE A 396 -34.62 -17.80 29.55
CA ILE A 396 -33.30 -18.11 28.97
C ILE A 396 -32.20 -17.51 29.85
N LEU A 397 -32.33 -16.23 30.22
CA LEU A 397 -31.38 -15.53 31.10
C LEU A 397 -31.20 -16.28 32.43
N ARG A 398 -32.30 -16.60 33.12
CA ARG A 398 -32.28 -17.37 34.37
C ARG A 398 -31.68 -18.75 34.19
N ALA A 399 -31.96 -19.44 33.08
CA ALA A 399 -31.44 -20.78 32.79
C ALA A 399 -29.92 -20.81 32.53
N ILE A 400 -29.34 -19.76 31.93
CA ILE A 400 -27.89 -19.61 31.76
C ILE A 400 -27.23 -19.32 33.12
N LEU A 401 -27.75 -18.31 33.83
CA LEU A 401 -27.15 -17.82 35.08
C LEU A 401 -27.25 -18.82 36.24
N SER A 402 -28.24 -19.72 36.24
CA SER A 402 -28.41 -20.77 37.25
C SER A 402 -27.46 -21.96 37.12
N ARG A 403 -26.62 -22.01 36.07
CA ARG A 403 -25.64 -23.11 35.88
C ARG A 403 -24.53 -23.04 36.92
N GLU A 404 -23.90 -24.18 37.21
CA GLU A 404 -22.61 -24.22 37.91
C GLU A 404 -21.50 -23.66 36.99
N GLY A 405 -20.49 -22.99 37.56
CA GLY A 405 -19.38 -22.39 36.80
C GLY A 405 -19.08 -20.94 37.20
N ASP A 406 -18.20 -20.29 36.45
CA ASP A 406 -17.75 -18.92 36.71
C ASP A 406 -18.84 -17.87 36.38
N PRO A 407 -19.04 -16.82 37.20
CA PRO A 407 -20.06 -15.79 36.95
C PRO A 407 -19.84 -14.97 35.67
N VAL A 408 -18.59 -14.76 35.24
CA VAL A 408 -18.24 -13.94 34.07
C VAL A 408 -18.47 -14.73 32.79
N GLU A 409 -18.08 -16.01 32.76
CA GLU A 409 -18.41 -16.92 31.65
C GLU A 409 -19.93 -17.00 31.39
N LYS A 410 -20.75 -17.07 32.46
CA LYS A 410 -22.21 -17.08 32.33
C LYS A 410 -22.77 -15.75 31.84
N ALA A 411 -22.19 -14.62 32.24
CA ALA A 411 -22.60 -13.30 31.75
C ALA A 411 -22.27 -13.13 30.26
N LEU A 412 -21.15 -13.69 29.80
CA LEU A 412 -20.77 -13.72 28.38
C LEU A 412 -21.66 -14.67 27.57
N GLU A 413 -21.99 -15.87 28.07
CA GLU A 413 -22.98 -16.75 27.41
C GLU A 413 -24.35 -16.06 27.28
N ALA A 414 -24.76 -15.31 28.30
CA ALA A 414 -26.00 -14.55 28.32
C ALA A 414 -25.96 -13.25 27.47
N ALA A 415 -24.84 -12.87 26.87
CA ALA A 415 -24.68 -11.60 26.13
C ALA A 415 -25.63 -11.45 24.94
N SER A 416 -26.03 -12.57 24.29
CA SER A 416 -27.04 -12.56 23.23
C SER A 416 -28.42 -12.21 23.77
N THR A 417 -28.87 -12.88 24.83
CA THR A 417 -30.14 -12.59 25.53
C THR A 417 -30.19 -11.18 26.11
N LEU A 418 -29.03 -10.64 26.51
CA LEU A 418 -28.83 -9.25 26.91
C LEU A 418 -29.27 -8.27 25.79
N ARG A 419 -28.87 -8.55 24.55
CA ARG A 419 -29.21 -7.78 23.36
C ARG A 419 -30.69 -7.92 22.98
N ASP A 420 -31.23 -9.14 23.05
CA ASP A 420 -32.66 -9.40 22.82
C ASP A 420 -33.53 -8.59 23.80
N ILE A 421 -33.14 -8.56 25.08
CA ILE A 421 -33.80 -7.76 26.13
C ILE A 421 -33.75 -6.26 25.81
N ARG A 422 -32.60 -5.73 25.36
CA ARG A 422 -32.47 -4.33 24.94
C ARG A 422 -33.45 -4.01 23.80
N GLU A 423 -33.49 -4.82 22.75
CA GLU A 423 -34.30 -4.56 21.56
C GLU A 423 -35.81 -4.62 21.85
N LEU A 424 -36.24 -5.56 22.71
CA LEU A 424 -37.60 -5.61 23.24
C LEU A 424 -37.97 -4.33 24.02
N LEU A 425 -37.06 -3.83 24.88
CA LEU A 425 -37.28 -2.60 25.63
C LEU A 425 -37.31 -1.35 24.75
N GLU A 426 -36.44 -1.25 23.74
CA GLU A 426 -36.42 -0.12 22.81
C GLU A 426 -37.73 -0.02 22.03
N GLY A 427 -38.24 -1.13 21.48
CA GLY A 427 -39.55 -1.18 20.83
C GLY A 427 -40.72 -0.84 21.77
N TYR A 428 -40.66 -1.28 23.03
CA TYR A 428 -41.65 -0.91 24.05
C TYR A 428 -41.61 0.58 24.40
N LEU A 429 -40.42 1.16 24.51
CA LEU A 429 -40.25 2.59 24.80
C LEU A 429 -40.70 3.46 23.64
N GLU A 430 -40.46 3.06 22.39
CA GLU A 430 -41.00 3.75 21.22
C GLU A 430 -42.54 3.76 21.28
N ALA A 431 -43.16 2.61 21.52
CA ALA A 431 -44.62 2.51 21.71
C ALA A 431 -45.13 3.36 22.89
N LEU A 432 -44.43 3.38 24.03
CA LEU A 432 -44.77 4.23 25.19
C LEU A 432 -44.60 5.72 24.89
N ARG A 433 -43.58 6.12 24.12
CA ARG A 433 -43.37 7.52 23.70
C ARG A 433 -44.48 7.96 22.76
N ASP A 434 -44.90 7.12 21.81
CA ASP A 434 -46.02 7.42 20.91
C ASP A 434 -47.36 7.43 21.64
N LEU A 435 -47.58 6.53 22.59
CA LEU A 435 -48.70 6.62 23.53
C LEU A 435 -48.72 7.96 24.28
N ARG A 436 -47.58 8.38 24.85
CA ARG A 436 -47.47 9.67 25.57
C ARG A 436 -47.77 10.87 24.67
N LYS A 437 -47.37 10.83 23.38
CA LYS A 437 -47.74 11.87 22.37
C LYS A 437 -49.24 11.86 22.06
N MET A 438 -49.85 10.69 21.93
CA MET A 438 -51.27 10.54 21.54
C MET A 438 -52.26 10.71 22.71
N TYR A 439 -51.81 10.46 23.94
CA TYR A 439 -52.64 10.47 25.14
C TYR A 439 -53.48 11.75 25.33
N PRO A 440 -52.96 12.99 25.17
CA PRO A 440 -53.77 14.20 25.30
C PRO A 440 -54.96 14.24 24.33
N TYR A 441 -54.73 13.88 23.07
CA TYR A 441 -55.77 13.88 22.03
C TYR A 441 -56.84 12.82 22.29
N TRP A 442 -56.44 11.63 22.75
CA TRP A 442 -57.36 10.54 23.08
C TRP A 442 -58.14 10.81 24.37
N ARG A 443 -57.49 11.37 25.39
CA ARG A 443 -58.13 11.89 26.61
C ARG A 443 -59.22 12.90 26.26
N ASP A 444 -58.89 13.93 25.46
CA ASP A 444 -59.87 14.95 25.06
C ASP A 444 -61.01 14.40 24.21
N TYR A 445 -60.76 13.37 23.40
CA TYR A 445 -61.80 12.67 22.64
C TYR A 445 -62.73 11.86 23.56
N VAL A 446 -62.18 11.08 24.48
CA VAL A 446 -62.95 10.26 25.44
C VAL A 446 -63.74 11.12 26.41
N LEU A 447 -63.18 12.21 26.92
CA LEU A 447 -63.89 13.14 27.81
C LEU A 447 -65.05 13.85 27.09
N ARG A 448 -64.90 14.20 25.80
CA ARG A 448 -66.01 14.71 24.98
C ARG A 448 -67.09 13.65 24.74
N LEU A 449 -66.71 12.44 24.32
CA LEU A 449 -67.65 11.32 24.18
C LEU A 449 -68.45 11.05 25.47
N LEU A 450 -67.79 11.10 26.62
CA LEU A 450 -68.42 10.92 27.93
C LEU A 450 -69.35 12.07 28.32
N ALA A 451 -69.04 13.30 27.91
CA ALA A 451 -69.93 14.45 28.09
C ALA A 451 -71.20 14.34 27.21
N GLU A 452 -71.10 13.71 26.04
CA GLU A 452 -72.21 13.50 25.09
C GLU A 452 -73.09 12.27 25.43
N LYS A 453 -72.47 11.12 25.74
CA LYS A 453 -73.16 9.82 25.88
C LYS A 453 -73.44 9.38 27.33
N GLU A 454 -72.96 10.11 28.35
CA GLU A 454 -72.98 9.80 29.80
C GLU A 454 -72.28 8.52 30.26
N ARG A 455 -72.41 7.42 29.52
CA ARG A 455 -71.66 6.18 29.70
C ARG A 455 -71.20 5.66 28.34
N ILE A 456 -69.92 5.29 28.23
CA ILE A 456 -69.37 4.65 27.03
C ILE A 456 -68.76 3.29 27.37
N SER A 457 -68.86 2.35 26.45
CA SER A 457 -68.05 1.13 26.45
C SER A 457 -66.65 1.43 25.90
N LEU A 458 -65.73 0.47 26.00
CA LEU A 458 -64.45 0.55 25.29
C LEU A 458 -64.65 0.52 23.77
N GLU A 459 -65.67 -0.16 23.26
CA GLU A 459 -65.92 -0.22 21.81
C GLU A 459 -66.40 1.11 21.21
N ASP A 460 -67.08 1.96 21.99
CA ASP A 460 -67.44 3.33 21.60
C ASP A 460 -66.20 4.23 21.33
N MET A 461 -64.99 3.81 21.74
CA MET A 461 -63.74 4.54 21.51
C MET A 461 -63.18 4.30 20.09
N GLU A 462 -64.01 4.47 19.06
CA GLU A 462 -63.71 4.10 17.67
C GLU A 462 -62.40 4.70 17.13
N ARG A 463 -62.06 5.95 17.50
CA ARG A 463 -60.83 6.63 17.06
C ARG A 463 -59.55 6.21 17.79
N ILE A 464 -59.65 5.29 18.75
CA ILE A 464 -58.51 4.74 19.49
C ILE A 464 -58.30 3.29 19.03
N PRO A 465 -57.08 2.88 18.64
CA PRO A 465 -56.81 1.50 18.22
C PRO A 465 -57.19 0.48 19.31
N PRO A 466 -57.74 -0.69 18.97
CA PRO A 466 -58.31 -1.63 19.96
C PRO A 466 -57.38 -1.96 21.13
N GLY A 467 -56.10 -2.25 20.86
CA GLY A 467 -55.11 -2.63 21.89
C GLY A 467 -54.78 -1.54 22.92
N TRP A 468 -55.15 -0.27 22.68
CA TRP A 468 -54.83 0.85 23.58
C TRP A 468 -56.02 1.33 24.41
N ARG A 469 -57.22 0.80 24.18
CA ARG A 469 -58.46 1.25 24.84
C ARG A 469 -58.48 0.92 26.34
N GLU A 470 -58.03 -0.27 26.71
CA GLU A 470 -57.94 -0.72 28.10
C GLU A 470 -56.96 0.16 28.89
N TRP A 471 -55.73 0.31 28.37
CA TRP A 471 -54.69 1.17 28.94
C TRP A 471 -55.16 2.62 29.13
N LEU A 472 -55.86 3.17 28.13
CA LEU A 472 -56.39 4.53 28.22
C LEU A 472 -57.47 4.65 29.31
N ALA A 473 -58.35 3.65 29.45
CA ALA A 473 -59.38 3.61 30.48
C ALA A 473 -58.75 3.57 31.88
N GLU A 474 -57.86 2.61 32.13
CA GLU A 474 -57.10 2.49 33.38
C GLU A 474 -56.35 3.80 33.71
N ARG A 475 -55.75 4.44 32.72
CA ARG A 475 -55.05 5.71 32.90
C ARG A 475 -56.00 6.83 33.33
N LEU A 476 -57.13 7.00 32.64
CA LEU A 476 -58.14 8.01 32.98
C LEU A 476 -58.80 7.76 34.36
N GLU A 477 -58.88 6.50 34.79
CA GLU A 477 -59.34 6.11 36.13
C GLU A 477 -58.28 6.45 37.20
N SER A 478 -57.01 6.14 36.93
CA SER A 478 -55.90 6.50 37.84
C SER A 478 -55.72 8.01 38.01
N GLU A 479 -56.05 8.80 36.98
CA GLU A 479 -56.08 10.26 37.02
C GLU A 479 -57.38 10.82 37.63
N GLY A 480 -58.30 9.95 38.08
CA GLY A 480 -59.55 10.32 38.74
C GLY A 480 -60.57 11.04 37.84
N LEU A 481 -60.41 10.94 36.51
CA LEU A 481 -61.25 11.61 35.52
C LEU A 481 -62.51 10.80 35.17
N VAL A 482 -62.40 9.48 35.23
CA VAL A 482 -63.50 8.54 34.93
C VAL A 482 -63.59 7.44 36.00
N ILE A 483 -64.71 6.73 36.04
CA ILE A 483 -64.97 5.62 36.97
C ILE A 483 -65.61 4.46 36.19
N ARG A 484 -65.11 3.23 36.33
CA ARG A 484 -65.82 2.02 35.87
C ARG A 484 -67.13 1.82 36.63
N THR A 485 -68.19 1.55 35.88
CA THR A 485 -69.48 1.09 36.40
C THR A 485 -69.48 -0.44 36.54
N PRO A 486 -70.38 -1.04 37.36
CA PRO A 486 -70.45 -2.50 37.52
C PRO A 486 -70.71 -3.26 36.22
N ASP A 487 -71.29 -2.59 35.22
CA ASP A 487 -71.50 -3.06 33.84
C ASP A 487 -70.28 -2.86 32.91
N GLY A 488 -69.09 -2.56 33.45
CA GLY A 488 -67.83 -2.44 32.70
C GLY A 488 -67.70 -1.17 31.84
N ARG A 489 -68.65 -0.23 31.93
CA ARG A 489 -68.65 1.03 31.16
C ARG A 489 -67.99 2.16 31.93
N LEU A 490 -67.42 3.13 31.23
CA LEU A 490 -66.83 4.33 31.80
C LEU A 490 -67.87 5.45 31.92
N ARG A 491 -67.73 6.29 32.96
CA ARG A 491 -68.46 7.55 33.18
C ARG A 491 -67.52 8.59 33.78
N LEU A 492 -67.83 9.88 33.63
CA LEU A 492 -67.07 10.95 34.31
C LEU A 492 -67.16 10.82 35.83
N ALA A 493 -66.03 11.02 36.51
CA ALA A 493 -65.99 11.14 37.96
C ALA A 493 -66.76 12.40 38.42
N GLY A 494 -67.59 12.25 39.47
CA GLY A 494 -68.35 13.37 40.06
C GLY A 494 -69.83 13.49 39.65
N ARG A 495 -70.35 12.72 38.68
CA ARG A 495 -71.81 12.62 38.47
C ARG A 495 -72.47 11.61 39.42
N PRO A 496 -73.58 11.95 40.11
CA PRO A 496 -74.23 11.07 41.08
C PRO A 496 -74.84 9.83 40.41
N VAL A 497 -74.83 8.71 41.12
CA VAL A 497 -75.42 7.43 40.69
C VAL A 497 -76.94 7.51 40.79
N PRO A 498 -77.71 7.19 39.73
CA PRO A 498 -79.13 6.85 39.87
C PRO A 498 -79.23 5.52 40.63
N GLY A 499 -79.71 5.55 41.87
CA GLY A 499 -79.78 4.37 42.73
C GLY A 499 -80.85 3.36 42.27
N PRO A 500 -80.57 2.05 42.24
CA PRO A 500 -81.58 1.03 42.00
C PRO A 500 -82.45 0.80 43.25
N PRO A 501 -83.76 0.50 43.11
CA PRO A 501 -84.62 0.13 44.23
C PRO A 501 -84.38 -1.33 44.70
N ALA A 502 -84.72 -1.60 45.95
CA ALA A 502 -84.65 -2.91 46.60
C ALA A 502 -85.84 -3.09 47.58
N PRO A 503 -86.08 -4.29 48.14
CA PRO A 503 -86.06 -5.65 47.58
C PRO A 503 -87.46 -6.32 47.79
N PRO A 504 -87.59 -7.67 47.78
CA PRO A 504 -87.58 -8.36 49.08
C PRO A 504 -86.87 -9.75 49.08
N SER A 505 -86.81 -10.38 50.25
CA SER A 505 -85.93 -11.51 50.61
C SER A 505 -86.64 -12.87 50.81
N LYS A 506 -85.85 -13.96 50.87
CA LYS A 506 -85.92 -15.01 51.92
C LYS A 506 -84.71 -15.99 51.89
N ALA A 507 -84.51 -16.70 53.01
CA ALA A 507 -83.42 -17.66 53.29
C ALA A 507 -83.63 -19.03 52.56
N GLU A 508 -82.81 -20.09 52.63
CA GLU A 508 -81.80 -20.60 53.60
C GLU A 508 -80.90 -21.65 52.85
N ALA A 509 -79.83 -22.32 53.32
CA ALA A 509 -79.22 -22.53 54.65
C ALA A 509 -77.67 -22.76 54.55
N ALA A 510 -77.09 -23.76 55.24
CA ALA A 510 -75.67 -24.20 55.26
C ALA A 510 -75.59 -25.74 55.56
N PRO A 511 -74.47 -26.44 55.93
CA PRO A 511 -73.03 -26.06 56.13
C PRO A 511 -71.94 -27.16 55.79
N LEU A 512 -70.68 -26.94 56.25
CA LEU A 512 -69.61 -27.90 56.70
C LEU A 512 -68.44 -28.43 55.78
N ALA A 513 -67.28 -27.75 55.92
CA ALA A 513 -65.97 -28.21 56.51
C ALA A 513 -65.00 -29.27 55.86
N PRO A 514 -63.65 -29.17 56.09
CA PRO A 514 -62.54 -29.82 55.32
C PRO A 514 -61.68 -30.83 56.16
N PRO A 515 -60.50 -31.39 55.72
CA PRO A 515 -59.18 -30.69 55.69
C PRO A 515 -58.12 -31.23 54.64
N GLU A 516 -56.82 -31.27 55.01
CA GLU A 516 -55.56 -31.52 54.25
C GLU A 516 -54.91 -32.93 54.58
N PRO A 517 -53.61 -33.35 54.30
CA PRO A 517 -52.39 -32.62 53.85
C PRO A 517 -51.22 -33.30 53.01
N ARG A 518 -50.27 -32.44 52.54
CA ARG A 518 -48.75 -32.49 52.48
C ARG A 518 -47.85 -33.49 51.67
N GLU A 519 -46.88 -32.87 50.96
CA GLU A 519 -45.39 -33.06 50.87
C GLU A 519 -44.67 -34.30 50.19
N ALA A 520 -43.99 -34.02 49.04
CA ALA A 520 -42.57 -34.31 48.58
C ALA A 520 -41.82 -35.66 48.86
N PRO A 521 -40.59 -35.96 48.31
CA PRO A 521 -39.76 -35.34 47.24
C PRO A 521 -39.21 -36.34 46.15
N LEU A 522 -38.21 -35.92 45.35
CA LEU A 522 -37.46 -36.67 44.32
C LEU A 522 -36.29 -37.54 44.87
N ALA A 523 -35.70 -38.39 44.01
CA ALA A 523 -34.42 -39.08 44.23
C ALA A 523 -33.50 -38.97 42.98
N GLU A 524 -32.19 -38.87 43.20
CA GLU A 524 -31.12 -38.74 42.19
C GLU A 524 -30.51 -40.10 41.77
N GLU A 525 -29.82 -40.16 40.62
CA GLU A 525 -28.68 -41.06 40.33
C GLU A 525 -27.83 -40.51 39.14
N PRO A 526 -26.62 -41.03 38.80
CA PRO A 526 -25.42 -40.18 38.85
C PRO A 526 -24.72 -39.87 37.50
N ARG A 527 -23.81 -38.88 37.53
CA ARG A 527 -22.87 -38.53 36.44
C ARG A 527 -21.70 -39.55 36.34
N PRO A 528 -21.24 -39.93 35.13
CA PRO A 528 -19.89 -40.44 34.92
C PRO A 528 -18.90 -39.30 34.62
N GLU A 529 -17.67 -39.42 35.14
CA GLU A 529 -16.59 -38.42 34.99
C GLU A 529 -16.01 -38.36 33.57
N ARG A 530 -15.46 -37.19 33.19
CA ARG A 530 -14.67 -36.99 31.96
C ARG A 530 -13.54 -35.95 32.17
N PRO A 531 -12.52 -35.92 31.28
CA PRO A 531 -11.15 -35.48 31.60
C PRO A 531 -10.95 -33.95 31.75
N PRO A 532 -9.79 -33.50 32.28
CA PRO A 532 -9.50 -32.09 32.57
C PRO A 532 -9.61 -31.13 31.38
N ALA A 533 -10.04 -29.91 31.69
CA ALA A 533 -10.61 -28.95 30.75
C ALA A 533 -9.62 -28.03 29.98
N SER A 534 -8.35 -28.42 29.80
CA SER A 534 -7.34 -27.52 29.19
C SER A 534 -7.57 -27.21 27.71
N ASP A 535 -8.35 -28.03 27.01
CA ASP A 535 -8.37 -28.04 25.53
C ASP A 535 -9.62 -27.38 24.92
N LEU A 536 -10.69 -27.16 25.71
CA LEU A 536 -11.97 -26.62 25.21
C LEU A 536 -11.89 -25.14 24.75
N LEU A 537 -11.02 -24.33 25.36
CA LEU A 537 -10.81 -22.92 24.96
C LEU A 537 -10.18 -22.79 23.55
N LYS A 538 -9.60 -23.86 22.99
CA LYS A 538 -9.06 -23.87 21.62
C LYS A 538 -10.03 -24.44 20.59
N GLU A 539 -10.90 -25.38 20.99
CA GLU A 539 -11.85 -26.01 20.06
C GLU A 539 -13.08 -25.14 19.77
N VAL A 540 -13.54 -24.31 20.72
CA VAL A 540 -14.66 -23.38 20.45
C VAL A 540 -14.25 -22.26 19.48
N ALA A 541 -13.03 -21.75 19.59
CA ALA A 541 -12.49 -20.71 18.70
C ALA A 541 -12.24 -21.18 17.25
N SER A 542 -12.19 -22.50 17.00
CA SER A 542 -11.89 -23.07 15.67
C SER A 542 -13.12 -23.59 14.92
N ALA A 543 -14.31 -23.60 15.54
CA ALA A 543 -15.55 -24.05 14.90
C ALA A 543 -16.15 -23.05 13.89
N ALA A 544 -15.73 -21.78 13.90
CA ALA A 544 -16.25 -20.72 13.02
C ALA A 544 -15.60 -20.68 11.60
N TRP A 545 -14.75 -21.64 11.24
CA TRP A 545 -13.81 -21.51 10.11
C TRP A 545 -14.01 -22.45 8.90
N TRP A 546 -15.16 -23.11 8.77
CA TRP A 546 -15.53 -23.84 7.55
C TRP A 546 -16.35 -22.96 6.59
N GLY A 547 -15.68 -22.03 5.90
CA GLY A 547 -16.38 -21.08 5.03
C GLY A 547 -15.58 -20.33 3.95
N VAL A 548 -14.24 -20.32 3.97
CA VAL A 548 -13.44 -19.75 2.86
C VAL A 548 -12.18 -20.57 2.60
N GLU A 549 -12.06 -21.08 1.38
CA GLU A 549 -10.84 -21.74 0.91
C GLU A 549 -9.65 -20.76 0.84
N GLY A 550 -8.71 -20.94 1.77
CA GLY A 550 -7.43 -21.55 1.40
C GLY A 550 -6.50 -20.76 0.48
N ALA A 551 -6.77 -19.49 0.17
CA ALA A 551 -5.82 -18.62 -0.48
C ALA A 551 -4.63 -18.33 0.47
N ARG A 552 -3.41 -18.63 -0.03
CA ARG A 552 -2.10 -18.20 0.53
C ARG A 552 -1.62 -18.92 1.80
N ARG A 553 -1.13 -20.15 1.60
CA ARG A 553 0.11 -20.56 2.28
C ARG A 553 1.28 -19.79 1.66
N VAL A 554 1.86 -18.84 2.39
CA VAL A 554 3.22 -18.36 2.18
C VAL A 554 3.89 -18.34 3.54
N LYS A 555 4.82 -19.26 3.78
CA LYS A 555 5.78 -19.12 4.88
C LYS A 555 6.75 -18.01 4.51
N VAL A 556 6.92 -17.04 5.39
CA VAL A 556 8.10 -16.16 5.37
C VAL A 556 9.24 -16.98 6.00
N PRO A 557 10.43 -17.08 5.37
CA PRO A 557 11.58 -17.77 5.96
C PRO A 557 12.20 -16.93 7.08
N ASP A 558 12.66 -17.58 8.14
CA ASP A 558 13.19 -16.90 9.34
C ASP A 558 14.72 -16.66 9.25
N SER A 559 15.36 -16.96 8.11
CA SER A 559 16.79 -16.70 7.85
C SER A 559 17.16 -16.54 6.37
N GLU A 560 18.31 -15.91 6.08
CA GLU A 560 18.86 -15.77 4.72
C GLU A 560 19.28 -17.12 4.09
N GLU A 561 19.61 -18.13 4.90
CA GLU A 561 19.93 -19.48 4.43
C GLU A 561 18.67 -20.22 3.91
N GLU A 562 17.52 -20.05 4.58
CA GLU A 562 16.24 -20.59 4.09
C GLU A 562 15.76 -19.88 2.80
N ALA A 563 15.99 -18.57 2.67
CA ALA A 563 15.65 -17.83 1.46
C ALA A 563 16.47 -18.28 0.24
N SER A 564 17.73 -18.67 0.46
CA SER A 564 18.66 -19.08 -0.60
C SER A 564 18.36 -20.48 -1.17
N GLY A 565 17.61 -21.32 -0.45
CA GLY A 565 17.21 -22.66 -0.90
C GLY A 565 16.00 -22.71 -1.83
N LEU A 566 15.34 -21.57 -2.07
CA LEU A 566 14.08 -21.47 -2.85
C LEU A 566 14.28 -20.99 -4.30
N ILE A 567 15.52 -20.93 -4.79
CA ILE A 567 15.84 -20.53 -6.17
C ILE A 567 16.44 -21.72 -6.95
N VAL A 568 15.58 -22.42 -7.69
CA VAL A 568 15.89 -23.24 -8.87
C VAL A 568 14.81 -23.00 -9.93
#